data_AF-A0A3D1B054-F1
#
_entry.id   AF-A0A3D1B054-F1
#
_cell.length_a   1.000
_cell.length_b   1.000
_cell.length_c   1.000
_cell.angle_alpha   90.00
_cell.angle_beta   90.00
_cell.angle_gamma   90.00
#
_symmetry.space_group_name_H-M   'P 1'
#
loop_
_entity.id
_entity.type
_entity.pdbx_description
1 polymer ?
#
loop_
_entity_poly.entity_id
_entity_poly.type
_entity_poly.pdbx_seq_one_letter_code
_entity_poly.pdbx_strand_id
1 'polypeptide(L)'
;MLRPIVLLWIAAGLVSAPAAQDPSPLATPPSEPQNTPSPIPPPAPPLSVPVVVEPPENGVVPKEPVEELWRDPGDVRARNLFYGSGGKQHEPRGAFTFIEEDMDGTNPKFVVKDQDGVKWKVKMGTEAQPETVAARILWAAGYYTHDDYYVREIHVENLPEKLKRGQEFVEPGGVVRGVRMKRSLPGEKKLGIWKWSNNPFTGTRQMNGLRVMMAVMNNWDLKDINNAVYAVKGHEHDLPPKIYVISDLGATFGTTGFNPNHKVSKGNLDSYKESKFVDSSTSTEVNFNMPTRPAMVVVFNPKEFASRLPMRAIGQHIPIADVRWIAQILHQLSVEQLRDAFRAAGYDKDLVDGFANIVERRIAQLEQF
;
A
#
# COMPACT_ATOMS: atom_id res chain seq x y z
N MET A 1 2.88 34.51 48.73
CA MET A 1 3.80 35.66 48.72
C MET A 1 4.00 36.11 47.29
N LEU A 2 4.02 37.43 47.09
CA LEU A 2 3.93 38.15 45.81
C LEU A 2 5.26 38.20 45.03
N ARG A 3 5.16 38.01 43.70
CA ARG A 3 5.78 38.76 42.55
C ARG A 3 7.34 38.83 42.43
N PRO A 4 7.93 39.10 41.23
CA PRO A 4 7.34 39.81 40.09
C PRO A 4 7.54 39.28 38.65
N ILE A 5 6.67 39.84 37.84
CA ILE A 5 6.62 39.97 36.37
C ILE A 5 7.72 40.93 35.92
N VAL A 6 8.38 40.63 34.79
CA VAL A 6 9.09 41.63 33.97
C VAL A 6 8.52 41.57 32.56
N LEU A 7 7.84 42.66 32.18
CA LEU A 7 7.57 43.03 30.79
C LEU A 7 8.86 43.55 30.15
N LEU A 8 9.10 43.23 28.88
CA LEU A 8 9.91 44.09 28.01
C LEU A 8 9.14 44.40 26.72
N TRP A 9 8.93 45.69 26.53
CA TRP A 9 8.46 46.36 25.32
C TRP A 9 9.69 46.78 24.48
N ILE A 10 9.69 46.50 23.17
CA ILE A 10 10.38 47.30 22.13
C ILE A 10 9.52 47.14 20.86
N ALA A 11 8.62 48.08 20.56
CA ALA A 11 8.81 49.32 19.79
C ALA A 11 8.98 49.06 18.26
N ALA A 12 8.09 49.73 17.53
CA ALA A 12 7.81 49.60 16.11
C ALA A 12 8.71 50.49 15.23
N GLY A 13 8.73 50.17 13.93
CA GLY A 13 8.93 51.14 12.84
C GLY A 13 10.12 50.85 11.93
N LEU A 14 9.87 50.38 10.71
CA LEU A 14 9.75 51.25 9.55
C LEU A 14 9.29 50.44 8.32
N VAL A 15 8.22 50.91 7.69
CA VAL A 15 7.77 50.51 6.36
C VAL A 15 8.61 51.29 5.35
N SER A 16 9.30 50.59 4.44
CA SER A 16 9.84 51.19 3.22
C SER A 16 9.18 50.52 2.02
N ALA A 17 8.39 51.31 1.29
CA ALA A 17 7.85 51.01 -0.02
C ALA A 17 8.94 51.24 -1.11
N PRO A 18 8.72 50.77 -2.36
CA PRO A 18 9.79 50.26 -3.21
C PRO A 18 10.56 51.37 -3.94
N ALA A 19 11.86 51.14 -4.15
CA ALA A 19 12.67 51.91 -5.08
C ALA A 19 12.24 51.63 -6.52
N ALA A 20 12.16 52.72 -7.30
CA ALA A 20 11.74 52.77 -8.68
C ALA A 20 12.58 51.86 -9.60
N GLN A 21 11.89 51.23 -10.55
CA GLN A 21 12.49 50.53 -11.67
C GLN A 21 13.03 51.55 -12.68
N ASP A 22 14.32 51.46 -13.00
CA ASP A 22 14.88 52.10 -14.19
C ASP A 22 14.34 51.40 -15.45
N PRO A 23 13.97 52.17 -16.50
CA PRO A 23 13.49 51.59 -17.75
C PRO A 23 14.63 50.88 -18.47
N SER A 24 14.44 49.58 -18.72
CA SER A 24 15.31 48.80 -19.62
C SER A 24 15.30 49.42 -21.02
N PRO A 25 16.46 49.46 -21.72
CA PRO A 25 16.52 49.96 -23.09
C PRO A 25 15.72 49.07 -24.04
N LEU A 26 15.03 49.71 -24.99
CA LEU A 26 14.25 49.09 -26.05
C LEU A 26 14.99 47.90 -26.67
N ALA A 27 14.36 46.74 -26.66
CA ALA A 27 14.77 45.58 -27.44
C ALA A 27 14.74 45.93 -28.93
N THR A 28 15.88 45.73 -29.61
CA THR A 28 15.95 45.65 -31.06
C THR A 28 15.02 44.53 -31.57
N PRO A 29 14.29 44.74 -32.68
CA PRO A 29 13.43 43.71 -33.24
C PRO A 29 14.26 42.49 -33.65
N PRO A 30 13.77 41.25 -33.46
CA PRO A 30 14.49 40.07 -33.90
C PRO A 30 14.57 40.04 -35.42
N SER A 31 15.77 39.77 -35.93
CA SER A 31 16.04 39.48 -37.33
C SER A 31 15.15 38.33 -37.82
N GLU A 32 14.62 38.45 -39.04
CA GLU A 32 13.91 37.39 -39.75
C GLU A 32 14.62 36.03 -39.65
N PRO A 33 13.91 34.92 -39.40
CA PRO A 33 14.52 33.60 -39.42
C PRO A 33 14.99 33.27 -40.83
N GLN A 34 16.32 33.17 -40.99
CA GLN A 34 16.91 32.57 -42.17
C GLN A 34 16.42 31.11 -42.28
N ASN A 35 15.70 30.80 -43.35
CA ASN A 35 15.34 29.44 -43.74
C ASN A 35 16.61 28.63 -44.05
N THR A 36 17.21 28.03 -43.03
CA THR A 36 18.12 26.90 -43.20
C THR A 36 17.29 25.62 -43.29
N PRO A 37 17.47 24.78 -44.32
CA PRO A 37 16.78 23.50 -44.39
C PRO A 37 17.21 22.66 -43.17
N SER A 38 16.23 22.17 -42.41
CA SER A 38 16.49 21.24 -41.32
C SER A 38 17.24 20.02 -41.87
N PRO A 39 18.26 19.50 -41.15
CA PRO A 39 18.91 18.26 -41.53
C PRO A 39 17.86 17.15 -41.57
N ILE A 40 17.85 16.39 -42.67
CA ILE A 40 17.03 15.19 -42.83
C ILE A 40 17.28 14.29 -41.62
N PRO A 41 16.25 13.88 -40.85
CA PRO A 41 16.46 12.96 -39.75
C PRO A 41 17.08 11.66 -40.28
N PRO A 42 18.03 11.05 -39.57
CA PRO A 42 18.59 9.76 -39.99
C PRO A 42 17.44 8.75 -40.16
N PRO A 43 17.56 7.82 -41.12
CA PRO A 43 16.55 6.79 -41.32
C PRO A 43 16.29 6.07 -39.99
N ALA A 44 15.00 5.87 -39.67
CA ALA A 44 14.62 5.09 -38.51
C ALA A 44 15.36 3.74 -38.53
N PRO A 45 15.89 3.28 -37.38
CA PRO A 45 16.46 1.94 -37.32
C PRO A 45 15.42 0.93 -37.82
N PRO A 46 15.83 -0.13 -38.54
CA PRO A 46 14.88 -1.13 -39.01
C PRO A 46 14.06 -1.63 -37.82
N LEU A 47 12.73 -1.64 -38.00
CA LEU A 47 11.81 -2.25 -37.05
C LEU A 47 12.39 -3.61 -36.66
N SER A 48 12.69 -3.77 -35.37
CA SER A 48 13.09 -5.05 -34.80
C SER A 48 12.02 -6.06 -35.22
N VAL A 49 12.39 -6.97 -36.11
CA VAL A 49 11.55 -8.13 -36.43
C VAL A 49 11.17 -8.75 -35.09
N PRO A 50 9.88 -9.00 -34.80
CA PRO A 50 9.53 -9.69 -33.58
C PRO A 50 10.29 -11.01 -33.59
N VAL A 51 11.18 -11.18 -32.61
CA VAL A 51 11.76 -12.49 -32.35
C VAL A 51 10.58 -13.35 -31.97
N VAL A 52 10.08 -14.12 -32.94
CA VAL A 52 9.22 -15.26 -32.69
C VAL A 52 10.09 -16.19 -31.86
N VAL A 53 9.85 -16.18 -30.54
CA VAL A 53 10.41 -17.19 -29.66
C VAL A 53 9.73 -18.48 -30.07
N GLU A 54 10.43 -19.28 -30.87
CA GLU A 54 10.02 -20.67 -31.12
C GLU A 54 9.87 -21.36 -29.76
N PRO A 55 8.81 -22.18 -29.55
CA PRO A 55 8.68 -22.94 -28.33
C PRO A 55 9.92 -23.84 -28.18
N PRO A 56 10.51 -23.97 -26.99
CA PRO A 56 11.66 -24.83 -26.81
C PRO A 56 11.27 -26.28 -27.14
N GLU A 57 11.79 -26.77 -28.26
CA GLU A 57 11.87 -28.18 -28.57
C GLU A 57 12.77 -28.83 -27.51
N ASN A 58 12.20 -29.80 -26.78
CA ASN A 58 12.76 -30.59 -25.68
C ASN A 58 12.40 -30.11 -24.27
N GLY A 59 11.50 -30.88 -23.65
CA GLY A 59 11.00 -30.73 -22.29
C GLY A 59 12.08 -30.81 -21.22
N VAL A 60 12.63 -29.66 -20.85
CA VAL A 60 13.19 -29.43 -19.52
C VAL A 60 12.09 -28.82 -18.68
N VAL A 61 11.39 -29.68 -17.92
CA VAL A 61 10.51 -29.23 -16.83
C VAL A 61 11.36 -28.40 -15.86
N PRO A 62 10.95 -27.19 -15.47
CA PRO A 62 11.69 -26.39 -14.50
C PRO A 62 11.90 -27.21 -13.22
N LYS A 63 13.17 -27.38 -12.82
CA LYS A 63 13.54 -28.17 -11.63
C LYS A 63 13.19 -27.47 -10.31
N GLU A 64 12.83 -26.19 -10.35
CA GLU A 64 12.48 -25.37 -9.20
C GLU A 64 11.14 -24.65 -9.44
N PRO A 65 10.33 -24.40 -8.38
CA PRO A 65 9.09 -23.64 -8.50
C PRO A 65 9.33 -22.21 -8.97
N VAL A 66 8.49 -21.70 -9.87
CA VAL A 66 8.50 -20.28 -10.28
C VAL A 66 8.25 -19.40 -9.06
N GLU A 67 9.08 -18.36 -8.87
CA GLU A 67 8.95 -17.40 -7.77
C GLU A 67 8.39 -16.07 -8.31
N GLU A 68 7.29 -15.59 -7.72
CA GLU A 68 6.58 -14.42 -8.21
C GLU A 68 6.26 -13.42 -7.10
N LEU A 69 6.61 -12.14 -7.32
CA LEU A 69 6.19 -11.01 -6.49
C LEU A 69 5.02 -10.24 -7.10
N TRP A 70 4.99 -10.18 -8.42
CA TRP A 70 4.13 -9.32 -9.21
C TRP A 70 3.81 -10.00 -10.54
N ARG A 71 2.60 -9.79 -11.02
CA ARG A 71 2.17 -10.17 -12.37
C ARG A 71 1.51 -8.98 -13.06
N ASP A 72 1.56 -8.98 -14.39
CA ASP A 72 0.86 -7.96 -15.17
C ASP A 72 -0.63 -7.93 -14.80
N PRO A 73 -1.17 -6.78 -14.33
CA PRO A 73 -2.56 -6.70 -13.95
C PRO A 73 -3.52 -6.71 -15.15
N GLY A 74 -3.03 -6.62 -16.40
CA GLY A 74 -3.88 -6.49 -17.58
C GLY A 74 -4.64 -5.16 -17.58
N ASP A 75 -5.92 -5.18 -17.95
CA ASP A 75 -6.74 -3.96 -17.96
C ASP A 75 -7.11 -3.50 -16.54
N VAL A 76 -6.31 -2.57 -16.00
CA VAL A 76 -6.53 -1.95 -14.69
C VAL A 76 -7.84 -1.17 -14.65
N ARG A 77 -8.31 -0.61 -15.78
CA ARG A 77 -9.57 0.15 -15.84
C ARG A 77 -10.79 -0.74 -15.63
N ALA A 78 -10.67 -2.03 -15.95
CA ALA A 78 -11.73 -3.03 -15.75
C ALA A 78 -11.70 -3.69 -14.35
N ARG A 79 -10.71 -3.38 -13.50
CA ARG A 79 -10.61 -3.95 -12.14
C ARG A 79 -11.78 -3.48 -11.27
N ASN A 80 -12.42 -4.42 -10.57
CA ASN A 80 -13.45 -4.12 -9.59
C ASN A 80 -12.86 -4.04 -8.18
N LEU A 81 -12.52 -2.83 -7.74
CA LEU A 81 -11.95 -2.60 -6.41
C LEU A 81 -12.99 -2.73 -5.27
N PHE A 82 -14.29 -2.84 -5.57
CA PHE A 82 -15.33 -3.13 -4.57
C PHE A 82 -15.34 -4.60 -4.13
N TYR A 83 -14.89 -5.53 -4.99
CA TYR A 83 -14.79 -6.95 -4.64
C TYR A 83 -13.35 -7.45 -4.47
N GLY A 84 -12.36 -6.76 -5.04
CA GLY A 84 -10.94 -7.14 -4.90
C GLY A 84 -10.59 -8.46 -5.61
N SER A 85 -9.50 -9.10 -5.17
CA SER A 85 -8.94 -10.30 -5.80
C SER A 85 -9.90 -11.50 -5.82
N GLY A 86 -10.70 -11.66 -4.77
CA GLY A 86 -11.60 -12.78 -4.63
C GLY A 86 -12.89 -12.64 -5.46
N GLY A 87 -13.26 -11.42 -5.85
CA GLY A 87 -14.46 -11.14 -6.62
C GLY A 87 -15.78 -11.39 -5.85
N LYS A 88 -16.90 -10.96 -6.43
CA LYS A 88 -18.23 -11.11 -5.80
C LYS A 88 -18.56 -12.56 -5.45
N GLN A 89 -18.12 -13.50 -6.26
CA GLN A 89 -18.40 -14.92 -6.12
C GLN A 89 -17.84 -15.54 -4.83
N HIS A 90 -16.78 -14.96 -4.26
CA HIS A 90 -16.13 -15.46 -3.06
C HIS A 90 -16.39 -14.60 -1.83
N GLU A 91 -17.38 -13.70 -1.86
CA GLU A 91 -17.75 -12.95 -0.64
C GLU A 91 -18.22 -13.89 0.48
N PRO A 92 -17.94 -13.58 1.76
CA PRO A 92 -18.50 -14.32 2.90
C PRO A 92 -20.03 -14.28 2.89
N ARG A 93 -20.68 -15.43 3.08
CA ARG A 93 -22.15 -15.55 3.08
C ARG A 93 -22.63 -16.56 4.11
N GLY A 94 -23.86 -16.34 4.58
CA GLY A 94 -24.56 -17.29 5.46
C GLY A 94 -24.09 -17.24 6.90
N ALA A 95 -24.38 -18.32 7.63
CA ALA A 95 -23.98 -18.48 9.01
C ALA A 95 -22.49 -18.87 9.12
N PHE A 96 -21.85 -18.43 10.20
CA PHE A 96 -20.48 -18.78 10.51
C PHE A 96 -20.42 -19.56 11.81
N THR A 97 -19.66 -20.65 11.83
CA THR A 97 -19.40 -21.43 13.04
C THR A 97 -17.97 -21.20 13.50
N PHE A 98 -17.79 -20.90 14.79
CA PHE A 98 -16.47 -20.76 15.41
C PHE A 98 -15.67 -22.07 15.33
N ILE A 99 -14.38 -21.96 15.01
CA ILE A 99 -13.43 -23.08 15.05
C ILE A 99 -12.48 -22.91 16.22
N GLU A 100 -11.71 -21.82 16.22
CA GLU A 100 -10.67 -21.59 17.22
C GLU A 100 -10.29 -20.11 17.31
N GLU A 101 -9.78 -19.69 18.47
CA GLU A 101 -9.14 -18.39 18.62
C GLU A 101 -7.70 -18.46 18.09
N ASP A 102 -7.31 -17.51 17.23
CA ASP A 102 -5.96 -17.45 16.67
C ASP A 102 -5.10 -16.50 17.52
N MET A 103 -4.10 -17.07 18.20
CA MET A 103 -3.24 -16.35 19.14
C MET A 103 -1.97 -15.76 18.51
N ASP A 104 -1.73 -15.96 17.21
CA ASP A 104 -0.51 -15.44 16.56
C ASP A 104 -0.57 -13.91 16.44
N GLY A 105 0.56 -13.21 16.56
CA GLY A 105 0.60 -11.74 16.47
C GLY A 105 -0.16 -11.05 17.61
N THR A 106 -0.48 -9.76 17.46
CA THR A 106 -1.06 -8.94 18.54
C THR A 106 -2.56 -8.66 18.41
N ASN A 107 -3.06 -8.56 17.18
CA ASN A 107 -4.46 -8.22 16.93
C ASN A 107 -5.41 -9.37 17.27
N PRO A 108 -6.62 -9.06 17.78
CA PRO A 108 -7.63 -10.07 18.07
C PRO A 108 -8.18 -10.71 16.79
N LYS A 109 -8.20 -12.03 16.76
CA LYS A 109 -8.64 -12.81 15.61
C LYS A 109 -9.02 -14.23 15.97
N PHE A 110 -9.87 -14.83 15.15
CA PHE A 110 -10.31 -16.20 15.27
C PHE A 110 -10.61 -16.79 13.89
N VAL A 111 -10.78 -18.10 13.83
CA VAL A 111 -11.14 -18.83 12.62
C VAL A 111 -12.61 -19.24 12.71
N VAL A 112 -13.35 -19.00 11.64
CA VAL A 112 -14.71 -19.53 11.45
C VAL A 112 -14.78 -20.38 10.19
N LYS A 113 -15.85 -21.15 10.08
CA LYS A 113 -16.24 -21.87 8.86
C LYS A 113 -17.63 -21.42 8.45
N ASP A 114 -17.83 -21.17 7.16
CA ASP A 114 -19.18 -20.89 6.64
C ASP A 114 -19.93 -22.18 6.28
N GLN A 115 -21.19 -22.02 5.85
CA GLN A 115 -22.07 -23.11 5.45
C GLN A 115 -21.54 -23.98 4.29
N ASP A 116 -20.74 -23.40 3.39
CA ASP A 116 -20.13 -24.09 2.24
C ASP A 116 -18.79 -24.76 2.63
N GLY A 117 -18.40 -24.58 3.88
CA GLY A 117 -17.24 -25.15 4.51
C GLY A 117 -15.92 -24.42 4.26
N VAL A 118 -15.99 -23.21 3.70
CA VAL A 118 -14.84 -22.33 3.54
C VAL A 118 -14.43 -21.80 4.91
N LYS A 119 -13.13 -21.88 5.20
CA LYS A 119 -12.56 -21.32 6.43
C LYS A 119 -12.18 -19.86 6.24
N TRP A 120 -12.50 -19.05 7.24
CA TRP A 120 -12.25 -17.62 7.26
C TRP A 120 -11.45 -17.24 8.49
N LYS A 121 -10.38 -16.48 8.30
CA LYS A 121 -9.69 -15.82 9.41
C LYS A 121 -10.32 -14.45 9.63
N VAL A 122 -11.02 -14.30 10.73
CA VAL A 122 -11.68 -13.07 11.16
C VAL A 122 -10.69 -12.25 11.98
N LYS A 123 -10.39 -11.03 11.56
CA LYS A 123 -9.57 -10.06 12.32
C LYS A 123 -10.46 -8.89 12.73
N MET A 124 -10.40 -8.55 14.02
CA MET A 124 -11.19 -7.48 14.62
C MET A 124 -10.31 -6.25 14.90
N GLY A 125 -10.95 -5.10 15.08
CA GLY A 125 -10.32 -3.86 15.52
C GLY A 125 -9.86 -2.94 14.39
N THR A 126 -9.05 -1.95 14.75
CA THR A 126 -8.72 -0.76 13.94
C THR A 126 -8.05 -1.04 12.60
N GLU A 127 -7.55 -2.26 12.39
CA GLU A 127 -6.85 -2.65 11.16
C GLU A 127 -7.78 -3.27 10.11
N ALA A 128 -9.00 -3.67 10.48
CA ALA A 128 -9.89 -4.41 9.60
C ALA A 128 -10.23 -3.65 8.30
N GLN A 129 -10.56 -2.36 8.43
CA GLN A 129 -10.87 -1.49 7.31
C GLN A 129 -9.63 -1.18 6.44
N PRO A 130 -8.54 -0.59 6.98
CA PRO A 130 -7.39 -0.19 6.15
C PRO A 130 -6.70 -1.38 5.46
N GLU A 131 -6.64 -2.55 6.11
CA GLU A 131 -6.06 -3.76 5.49
C GLU A 131 -6.83 -4.18 4.24
N THR A 132 -8.17 -4.13 4.30
CA THR A 132 -9.05 -4.48 3.17
C THR A 132 -8.81 -3.55 1.98
N VAL A 133 -8.72 -2.24 2.22
CA VAL A 133 -8.44 -1.25 1.17
C VAL A 133 -7.04 -1.48 0.57
N ALA A 134 -6.03 -1.63 1.42
CA ALA A 134 -4.64 -1.76 0.99
C ALA A 134 -4.43 -3.01 0.11
N ALA A 135 -5.05 -4.13 0.48
CA ALA A 135 -5.02 -5.35 -0.32
C ALA A 135 -5.59 -5.13 -1.73
N ARG A 136 -6.71 -4.40 -1.84
CA ARG A 136 -7.37 -4.15 -3.13
C ARG A 136 -6.57 -3.25 -4.05
N ILE A 137 -5.95 -2.20 -3.50
CA ILE A 137 -5.11 -1.29 -4.28
C ILE A 137 -3.83 -2.00 -4.74
N LEU A 138 -3.20 -2.83 -3.89
CA LEU A 138 -2.04 -3.65 -4.28
C LEU A 138 -2.38 -4.67 -5.36
N TRP A 139 -3.51 -5.36 -5.21
CA TRP A 139 -4.00 -6.31 -6.22
C TRP A 139 -4.25 -5.63 -7.57
N ALA A 140 -4.86 -4.45 -7.56
CA ALA A 140 -5.10 -3.68 -8.77
C ALA A 140 -3.79 -3.31 -9.49
N ALA A 141 -2.71 -3.06 -8.72
CA ALA A 141 -1.38 -2.80 -9.23
C ALA A 141 -0.59 -4.05 -9.66
N GLY A 142 -1.14 -5.27 -9.50
CA GLY A 142 -0.53 -6.53 -9.95
C GLY A 142 0.21 -7.33 -8.88
N TYR A 143 0.23 -6.86 -7.63
CA TYR A 143 0.82 -7.61 -6.52
C TYR A 143 -0.12 -8.67 -5.98
N TYR A 144 0.44 -9.78 -5.51
CA TYR A 144 -0.33 -10.83 -4.86
C TYR A 144 -0.82 -10.38 -3.48
N THR A 145 -2.10 -10.61 -3.21
CA THR A 145 -2.77 -10.33 -1.93
C THR A 145 -3.71 -11.48 -1.57
N HIS A 146 -4.19 -11.51 -0.33
CA HIS A 146 -5.23 -12.44 0.08
C HIS A 146 -6.62 -11.97 -0.34
N ASP A 147 -7.55 -12.92 -0.41
CA ASP A 147 -8.97 -12.63 -0.60
C ASP A 147 -9.56 -12.09 0.71
N ASP A 148 -9.47 -10.77 0.87
CA ASP A 148 -9.92 -10.03 2.05
C ASP A 148 -11.22 -9.26 1.81
N TYR A 149 -12.18 -9.48 2.70
CA TYR A 149 -13.46 -8.77 2.72
C TYR A 149 -13.67 -8.12 4.08
N TYR A 150 -14.15 -6.88 4.08
CA TYR A 150 -14.66 -6.28 5.28
C TYR A 150 -16.15 -6.59 5.40
N VAL A 151 -16.57 -7.03 6.58
CA VAL A 151 -17.98 -7.32 6.88
C VAL A 151 -18.38 -6.51 8.11
N ARG A 152 -19.42 -5.69 7.96
CA ARG A 152 -19.91 -4.81 9.04
C ARG A 152 -20.41 -5.59 10.24
N GLU A 153 -21.01 -6.75 10.00
CA GLU A 153 -21.56 -7.60 11.04
C GLU A 153 -21.55 -9.05 10.57
N ILE A 154 -21.08 -9.95 11.43
CA ILE A 154 -21.25 -11.39 11.29
C ILE A 154 -21.91 -11.95 12.54
N HIS A 155 -22.69 -13.01 12.36
CA HIS A 155 -23.18 -13.83 13.45
C HIS A 155 -22.37 -15.13 13.52
N VAL A 156 -21.79 -15.41 14.68
CA VAL A 156 -20.89 -16.56 14.89
C VAL A 156 -21.51 -17.53 15.89
N GLU A 157 -21.92 -18.68 15.38
CA GLU A 157 -22.39 -19.81 16.18
C GLU A 157 -21.23 -20.47 16.93
N ASN A 158 -21.54 -20.99 18.13
CA ASN A 158 -20.57 -21.64 19.01
C ASN A 158 -19.37 -20.77 19.39
N LEU A 159 -19.51 -19.45 19.30
CA LEU A 159 -18.51 -18.52 19.82
C LEU A 159 -18.40 -18.72 21.35
N PRO A 160 -17.19 -18.86 21.92
CA PRO A 160 -17.03 -18.98 23.36
C PRO A 160 -17.63 -17.78 24.10
N GLU A 161 -18.17 -18.01 25.30
CA GLU A 161 -18.73 -16.93 26.15
C GLU A 161 -17.72 -15.79 26.39
N LYS A 162 -16.43 -16.14 26.40
CA LYS A 162 -15.33 -15.18 26.55
C LYS A 162 -14.16 -15.54 25.63
N LEU A 163 -13.82 -14.62 24.72
CA LEU A 163 -12.57 -14.63 23.98
C LEU A 163 -11.41 -14.16 24.85
N LYS A 164 -10.20 -14.67 24.59
CA LYS A 164 -8.99 -14.19 25.27
C LYS A 164 -8.60 -12.78 24.80
N ARG A 165 -8.89 -12.43 23.54
CA ARG A 165 -8.64 -11.11 22.97
C ARG A 165 -9.83 -10.59 22.15
N GLY A 166 -10.09 -9.30 22.24
CA GLY A 166 -11.10 -8.64 21.40
C GLY A 166 -12.55 -8.89 21.83
N GLN A 167 -12.77 -9.27 23.10
CA GLN A 167 -14.12 -9.45 23.65
C GLN A 167 -14.97 -8.18 23.53
N GLU A 168 -14.33 -7.00 23.54
CA GLU A 168 -14.97 -5.71 23.35
C GLU A 168 -15.61 -5.51 21.96
N PHE A 169 -15.29 -6.37 20.98
CA PHE A 169 -15.88 -6.35 19.63
C PHE A 169 -17.02 -7.38 19.46
N VAL A 170 -17.35 -8.12 20.52
CA VAL A 170 -18.36 -9.18 20.51
C VAL A 170 -19.56 -8.74 21.33
N GLU A 171 -20.72 -8.70 20.69
CA GLU A 171 -22.02 -8.45 21.32
C GLU A 171 -22.65 -9.77 21.82
N PRO A 172 -23.63 -9.69 22.76
CA PRO A 172 -24.39 -10.86 23.18
C PRO A 172 -24.99 -11.62 22.00
N GLY A 173 -25.02 -12.95 22.09
CA GLY A 173 -25.55 -13.80 21.03
C GLY A 173 -24.57 -14.06 19.87
N GLY A 174 -23.28 -13.76 20.02
CA GLY A 174 -22.27 -14.11 19.00
C GLY A 174 -22.23 -13.15 17.80
N VAL A 175 -22.78 -11.95 17.94
CA VAL A 175 -22.69 -10.90 16.93
C VAL A 175 -21.33 -10.21 17.04
N VAL A 176 -20.60 -10.13 15.93
CA VAL A 176 -19.27 -9.51 15.86
C VAL A 176 -19.27 -8.44 14.77
N ARG A 177 -18.82 -7.23 15.10
CA ARG A 177 -18.89 -6.08 14.19
C ARG A 177 -17.55 -5.67 13.61
N GLY A 178 -17.61 -5.14 12.39
CA GLY A 178 -16.52 -4.44 11.71
C GLY A 178 -15.26 -5.29 11.54
N VAL A 179 -15.41 -6.45 10.92
CA VAL A 179 -14.34 -7.45 10.82
C VAL A 179 -13.75 -7.55 9.43
N ARG A 180 -12.47 -7.89 9.36
CA ARG A 180 -11.82 -8.33 8.12
C ARG A 180 -11.82 -9.85 8.06
N MET A 181 -12.47 -10.40 7.05
CA MET A 181 -12.54 -11.83 6.77
C MET A 181 -11.57 -12.17 5.63
N LYS A 182 -10.51 -12.89 5.98
CA LYS A 182 -9.55 -13.44 5.03
C LYS A 182 -9.98 -14.86 4.67
N ARG A 183 -10.20 -15.14 3.38
CA ARG A 183 -10.54 -16.48 2.90
C ARG A 183 -9.33 -17.41 2.99
N SER A 184 -9.55 -18.64 3.45
CA SER A 184 -8.55 -19.71 3.32
C SER A 184 -8.71 -20.40 1.97
N LEU A 185 -7.67 -20.38 1.14
CA LEU A 185 -7.71 -21.01 -0.17
C LEU A 185 -7.27 -22.48 -0.11
N PRO A 186 -8.01 -23.43 -0.72
CA PRO A 186 -7.59 -24.82 -0.78
C PRO A 186 -6.22 -24.97 -1.44
N GLY A 187 -5.29 -25.67 -0.78
CA GLY A 187 -3.93 -25.90 -1.29
C GLY A 187 -2.96 -24.74 -1.09
N GLU A 188 -3.40 -23.59 -0.57
CA GLU A 188 -2.48 -22.52 -0.17
C GLU A 188 -1.72 -22.95 1.09
N LYS A 189 -0.38 -22.94 1.02
CA LYS A 189 0.49 -23.28 2.15
C LYS A 189 1.53 -22.20 2.37
N LYS A 190 1.56 -21.60 3.57
CA LYS A 190 2.64 -20.70 3.98
C LYS A 190 3.93 -21.50 4.09
N LEU A 191 4.94 -21.13 3.32
CA LEU A 191 6.27 -21.76 3.30
C LEU A 191 7.25 -21.07 4.24
N GLY A 192 7.05 -19.78 4.50
CA GLY A 192 7.94 -19.00 5.34
C GLY A 192 7.67 -17.50 5.25
N ILE A 193 8.67 -16.72 5.61
CA ILE A 193 8.71 -15.25 5.47
C ILE A 193 9.74 -14.87 4.41
N TRP A 194 9.63 -13.67 3.85
CA TRP A 194 10.66 -13.08 2.99
C TRP A 194 11.12 -11.72 3.55
N LYS A 195 12.34 -11.30 3.25
CA LYS A 195 12.94 -10.09 3.82
C LYS A 195 13.02 -8.95 2.80
N TRP A 196 12.76 -7.73 3.22
CA TRP A 196 12.86 -6.55 2.34
C TRP A 196 14.25 -6.37 1.73
N SER A 197 15.30 -6.61 2.51
CA SER A 197 16.69 -6.43 2.10
C SER A 197 17.27 -7.62 1.32
N ASN A 198 16.67 -8.80 1.44
CA ASN A 198 17.20 -10.02 0.85
C ASN A 198 16.06 -10.95 0.39
N ASN A 199 15.77 -10.88 -0.89
CA ASN A 199 14.81 -11.74 -1.59
C ASN A 199 15.18 -11.81 -3.09
N PRO A 200 14.59 -12.74 -3.86
CA PRO A 200 14.91 -12.93 -5.28
C PRO A 200 14.66 -11.72 -6.18
N PHE A 201 13.90 -10.73 -5.72
CA PHE A 201 13.48 -9.56 -6.48
C PHE A 201 14.23 -8.28 -6.08
N THR A 202 15.21 -8.35 -5.17
CA THR A 202 16.01 -7.18 -4.78
C THR A 202 16.64 -6.53 -6.03
N GLY A 203 16.44 -5.22 -6.18
CA GLY A 203 16.95 -4.45 -7.31
C GLY A 203 16.07 -4.49 -8.58
N THR A 204 14.96 -5.23 -8.57
CA THR A 204 14.00 -5.24 -9.69
C THR A 204 13.02 -4.08 -9.60
N ARG A 205 12.46 -3.68 -10.76
CA ARG A 205 11.41 -2.66 -10.82
C ARG A 205 10.15 -3.08 -10.05
N GLN A 206 9.80 -4.38 -10.05
CA GLN A 206 8.63 -4.91 -9.36
C GLN A 206 8.80 -4.77 -7.84
N MET A 207 10.00 -5.01 -7.32
CA MET A 207 10.29 -4.78 -5.91
C MET A 207 10.27 -3.28 -5.57
N ASN A 208 10.84 -2.43 -6.43
CA ASN A 208 10.80 -0.98 -6.23
C ASN A 208 9.39 -0.41 -6.32
N GLY A 209 8.54 -0.89 -7.23
CA GLY A 209 7.12 -0.53 -7.27
C GLY A 209 6.40 -0.90 -5.97
N LEU A 210 6.72 -2.05 -5.35
CA LEU A 210 6.09 -2.44 -4.08
C LEU A 210 6.48 -1.48 -2.96
N ARG A 211 7.74 -1.02 -2.95
CA ARG A 211 8.23 0.00 -2.02
C ARG A 211 7.48 1.32 -2.20
N VAL A 212 7.23 1.74 -3.44
CA VAL A 212 6.38 2.90 -3.76
C VAL A 212 4.95 2.70 -3.29
N MET A 213 4.35 1.51 -3.49
CA MET A 213 3.01 1.20 -3.00
C MET A 213 2.88 1.35 -1.49
N MET A 214 3.89 0.87 -0.74
CA MET A 214 3.91 1.07 0.72
C MET A 214 3.90 2.57 1.05
N ALA A 215 4.61 3.40 0.27
CA ALA A 215 4.67 4.83 0.51
C ALA A 215 3.35 5.52 0.18
N VAL A 216 2.72 5.17 -0.94
CA VAL A 216 1.39 5.69 -1.33
C VAL A 216 0.41 5.48 -0.19
N MET A 217 0.41 4.29 0.44
CA MET A 217 -0.53 3.94 1.51
C MET A 217 -0.06 4.30 2.92
N ASN A 218 1.12 4.90 3.11
CA ASN A 218 1.73 5.11 4.43
C ASN A 218 1.85 3.82 5.28
N ASN A 219 2.22 2.67 4.69
CA ASN A 219 2.39 1.45 5.47
C ASN A 219 3.66 1.51 6.34
N TRP A 220 3.53 1.84 7.62
CA TRP A 220 4.71 2.00 8.48
C TRP A 220 5.20 0.73 9.17
N ASP A 221 4.43 -0.37 9.14
CA ASP A 221 4.79 -1.64 9.80
C ASP A 221 5.38 -2.64 8.82
N LEU A 222 6.57 -2.33 8.31
CA LEU A 222 7.23 -3.10 7.26
C LEU A 222 8.18 -4.18 7.79
N LYS A 223 7.87 -4.75 8.96
CA LYS A 223 8.71 -5.78 9.58
C LYS A 223 8.73 -7.01 8.66
N ASP A 224 9.87 -7.67 8.47
CA ASP A 224 9.97 -8.86 7.62
C ASP A 224 8.99 -9.99 8.03
N ILE A 225 8.61 -10.06 9.31
CA ILE A 225 7.63 -11.04 9.81
C ILE A 225 6.20 -10.80 9.27
N ASN A 226 5.92 -9.60 8.79
CA ASN A 226 4.65 -9.23 8.16
C ASN A 226 4.60 -9.67 6.69
N ASN A 227 5.67 -10.26 6.18
CA ASN A 227 5.78 -10.78 4.82
C ASN A 227 5.70 -12.31 4.82
N ALA A 228 5.15 -12.90 3.77
CA ALA A 228 5.00 -14.35 3.67
C ALA A 228 5.23 -14.86 2.24
N VAL A 229 5.80 -16.06 2.15
CA VAL A 229 5.87 -16.84 0.91
C VAL A 229 4.83 -17.94 0.98
N TYR A 230 4.02 -18.08 -0.07
CA TYR A 230 3.01 -19.12 -0.19
C TYR A 230 3.28 -20.00 -1.40
N ALA A 231 3.11 -21.31 -1.24
CA ALA A 231 2.86 -22.19 -2.38
C ALA A 231 1.38 -22.11 -2.74
N VAL A 232 1.07 -21.87 -4.01
CA VAL A 232 -0.30 -21.90 -4.54
C VAL A 232 -0.44 -23.01 -5.58
N LYS A 233 -1.62 -23.61 -5.68
CA LYS A 233 -1.85 -24.76 -6.57
C LYS A 233 -1.51 -24.38 -8.02
N GLY A 234 -0.55 -25.09 -8.63
CA GLY A 234 -0.22 -24.97 -10.06
C GLY A 234 -1.22 -25.71 -10.96
N HIS A 235 -1.00 -25.64 -12.27
CA HIS A 235 -1.69 -26.52 -13.23
C HIS A 235 -1.29 -27.99 -12.98
N GLU A 236 -2.17 -28.93 -13.34
CA GLU A 236 -1.80 -30.36 -13.31
C GLU A 236 -0.53 -30.54 -14.14
N HIS A 237 0.52 -31.08 -13.51
CA HIS A 237 1.88 -31.33 -14.02
C HIS A 237 2.99 -30.30 -13.70
N ASP A 238 2.68 -29.14 -13.12
CA ASP A 238 3.71 -28.16 -12.72
C ASP A 238 3.97 -28.14 -11.20
N LEU A 239 5.20 -27.77 -10.80
CA LEU A 239 5.49 -27.39 -9.42
C LEU A 239 4.63 -26.15 -9.04
N PRO A 240 3.99 -26.13 -7.87
CA PRO A 240 3.16 -25.00 -7.45
C PRO A 240 4.02 -23.72 -7.35
N PRO A 241 3.67 -22.61 -8.02
CA PRO A 241 4.45 -21.38 -7.93
C PRO A 241 4.50 -20.86 -6.48
N LYS A 242 5.61 -20.23 -6.14
CA LYS A 242 5.81 -19.54 -4.87
C LYS A 242 5.50 -18.06 -5.04
N ILE A 243 4.46 -17.58 -4.38
CA ILE A 243 4.09 -16.16 -4.41
C ILE A 243 4.58 -15.44 -3.15
N TYR A 244 5.10 -14.24 -3.35
CA TYR A 244 5.64 -13.37 -2.30
C TYR A 244 4.60 -12.29 -1.99
N VAL A 245 4.09 -12.29 -0.76
CA VAL A 245 2.94 -11.46 -0.35
C VAL A 245 3.30 -10.62 0.86
N ILE A 246 2.86 -9.37 0.89
CA ILE A 246 2.78 -8.58 2.14
C ILE A 246 1.54 -9.07 2.89
N SER A 247 1.73 -9.82 3.97
CA SER A 247 0.67 -10.51 4.70
C SER A 247 0.03 -9.69 5.82
N ASP A 248 0.57 -8.52 6.14
CA ASP A 248 -0.06 -7.53 7.01
C ASP A 248 0.02 -6.12 6.40
N LEU A 249 -1.16 -5.56 6.11
CA LEU A 249 -1.34 -4.24 5.50
C LEU A 249 -2.18 -3.31 6.38
N GLY A 250 -2.50 -3.72 7.61
CA GLY A 250 -3.41 -2.98 8.50
C GLY A 250 -2.84 -1.66 9.00
N ALA A 251 -1.51 -1.48 8.96
CA ALA A 251 -0.82 -0.28 9.41
C ALA A 251 -0.70 0.81 8.31
N THR A 252 -1.78 1.03 7.55
CA THR A 252 -1.86 1.94 6.39
C THR A 252 -2.87 3.07 6.62
N PHE A 253 -2.88 4.05 5.70
CA PHE A 253 -3.81 5.17 5.61
C PHE A 253 -3.88 5.99 6.91
N GLY A 254 -2.73 6.25 7.51
CA GLY A 254 -2.59 7.05 8.73
C GLY A 254 -1.25 7.77 8.75
N THR A 255 -0.56 7.71 9.89
CA THR A 255 0.78 8.29 10.03
C THR A 255 1.81 7.57 9.17
N THR A 256 2.94 8.23 8.87
CA THR A 256 4.06 7.63 8.11
C THR A 256 4.98 6.75 8.95
N GLY A 257 4.78 6.70 10.26
CA GLY A 257 5.61 5.97 11.21
C GLY A 257 4.78 5.45 12.37
N PHE A 258 5.38 4.54 13.17
CA PHE A 258 4.73 4.01 14.36
C PHE A 258 4.34 5.15 15.32
N ASN A 259 3.09 5.11 15.76
CA ASN A 259 2.58 5.92 16.86
C ASN A 259 1.76 4.99 17.79
N PRO A 260 1.99 5.04 19.12
CA PRO A 260 1.32 4.16 20.07
C PRO A 260 -0.21 4.32 20.10
N ASN A 261 -0.74 5.46 19.66
CA ASN A 261 -2.17 5.61 19.44
C ASN A 261 -2.57 5.02 18.08
N HIS A 262 -3.04 3.77 18.10
CA HIS A 262 -3.43 3.04 16.89
C HIS A 262 -4.55 3.70 16.08
N LYS A 263 -5.48 4.43 16.73
CA LYS A 263 -6.56 5.16 16.04
C LYS A 263 -6.08 6.37 15.25
N VAL A 264 -4.89 6.87 15.58
CA VAL A 264 -4.21 7.96 14.86
C VAL A 264 -3.30 7.38 13.79
N SER A 265 -2.65 6.24 14.06
CA SER A 265 -1.63 5.69 13.16
C SER A 265 -2.15 4.85 12.01
N LYS A 266 -3.40 4.41 12.03
CA LYS A 266 -3.97 3.48 11.05
C LYS A 266 -5.39 3.91 10.68
N GLY A 267 -5.71 3.94 9.38
CA GLY A 267 -7.06 4.26 8.90
C GLY A 267 -7.59 5.62 9.37
N ASN A 268 -6.71 6.61 9.53
CA ASN A 268 -7.04 7.95 10.03
C ASN A 268 -6.84 9.00 8.93
N LEU A 269 -7.94 9.63 8.51
CA LEU A 269 -7.93 10.54 7.37
C LEU A 269 -7.07 11.78 7.62
N ASP A 270 -7.19 12.40 8.79
CA ASP A 270 -6.46 13.62 9.11
C ASP A 270 -4.96 13.36 9.15
N SER A 271 -4.52 12.31 9.87
CA SER A 271 -3.11 11.88 9.88
C SER A 271 -2.58 11.60 8.47
N TYR A 272 -3.38 10.94 7.62
CA TYR A 272 -2.97 10.61 6.26
C TYR A 272 -2.87 11.85 5.38
N LYS A 273 -3.84 12.76 5.49
CA LYS A 273 -3.91 14.04 4.77
C LYS A 273 -2.74 14.97 5.12
N GLU A 274 -2.40 15.05 6.40
CA GLU A 274 -1.34 15.94 6.90
C GLU A 274 0.07 15.38 6.67
N SER A 275 0.19 14.10 6.37
CA SER A 275 1.49 13.47 6.17
C SER A 275 2.16 13.88 4.85
N LYS A 276 3.43 14.28 4.96
CA LYS A 276 4.32 14.51 3.81
C LYS A 276 4.53 13.17 3.08
N PHE A 277 4.30 13.12 1.77
CA PHE A 277 4.44 11.91 0.95
C PHE A 277 5.87 11.70 0.43
N VAL A 278 6.40 12.69 -0.31
CA VAL A 278 7.77 12.68 -0.83
C VAL A 278 8.67 13.45 0.14
N ASP A 279 9.79 12.86 0.55
CA ASP A 279 10.76 13.54 1.40
C ASP A 279 11.70 14.43 0.59
N SER A 280 12.35 13.84 -0.43
CA SER A 280 13.29 14.50 -1.33
C SER A 280 13.38 13.72 -2.66
N SER A 281 13.95 14.35 -3.68
CA SER A 281 14.26 13.69 -4.95
C SER A 281 15.54 14.28 -5.56
N THR A 282 16.22 13.48 -6.39
CA THR A 282 17.33 13.90 -7.24
C THR A 282 16.90 13.78 -8.71
N SER A 283 17.84 13.90 -9.65
CA SER A 283 17.57 13.60 -11.06
C SER A 283 17.43 12.10 -11.36
N THR A 284 17.78 11.21 -10.42
CA THR A 284 17.79 9.75 -10.65
C THR A 284 16.93 8.98 -9.66
N GLU A 285 16.68 9.52 -8.46
CA GLU A 285 16.05 8.78 -7.36
C GLU A 285 15.02 9.63 -6.60
N VAL A 286 14.07 8.96 -5.96
CA VAL A 286 13.07 9.53 -5.05
C VAL A 286 13.20 8.89 -3.68
N ASN A 287 13.11 9.73 -2.65
CA ASN A 287 12.99 9.34 -1.26
C ASN A 287 11.57 9.66 -0.79
N PHE A 288 10.82 8.65 -0.37
CA PHE A 288 9.53 8.81 0.25
C PHE A 288 9.67 9.02 1.75
N ASN A 289 8.77 9.82 2.32
CA ASN A 289 8.72 10.08 3.75
C ASN A 289 7.97 8.94 4.48
N MET A 290 8.35 7.69 4.23
CA MET A 290 7.75 6.49 4.79
C MET A 290 8.75 5.31 4.71
N PRO A 291 8.96 4.52 5.78
CA PRO A 291 8.48 4.76 7.12
C PRO A 291 9.31 5.86 7.78
N THR A 292 8.67 6.80 8.47
CA THR A 292 9.39 7.80 9.26
C THR A 292 10.02 7.17 10.49
N ARG A 293 11.07 7.82 11.01
CA ARG A 293 11.72 7.40 12.25
C ARG A 293 10.67 7.31 13.37
N PRO A 294 10.67 6.26 14.21
CA PRO A 294 9.74 6.17 15.33
C PRO A 294 9.87 7.40 16.22
N ALA A 295 8.75 7.91 16.74
CA ALA A 295 8.75 9.05 17.65
C ALA A 295 9.69 8.78 18.84
N MET A 296 10.36 9.82 19.36
CA MET A 296 11.34 9.68 20.45
C MET A 296 10.76 9.01 21.71
N VAL A 297 9.45 9.08 21.93
CA VAL A 297 8.76 8.35 23.00
C VAL A 297 8.92 6.82 22.90
N VAL A 298 9.19 6.27 21.71
CA VAL A 298 9.45 4.85 21.49
C VAL A 298 10.85 4.44 21.94
N VAL A 299 11.76 5.38 22.23
CA VAL A 299 13.11 5.10 22.77
C VAL A 299 13.05 4.40 24.13
N PHE A 300 11.97 4.61 24.89
CA PHE A 300 11.73 3.87 26.14
C PHE A 300 11.39 2.38 25.92
N ASN A 301 11.24 1.94 24.66
CA ASN A 301 11.28 0.54 24.24
C ASN A 301 12.40 0.35 23.20
N PRO A 302 13.67 0.20 23.64
CA PRO A 302 14.84 0.22 22.77
C PRO A 302 14.83 -0.92 21.73
N LYS A 303 14.24 -2.07 22.06
CA LYS A 303 14.10 -3.21 21.13
C LYS A 303 13.16 -2.86 19.97
N GLU A 304 12.01 -2.26 20.27
CA GLU A 304 11.05 -1.84 19.24
C GLU A 304 11.66 -0.72 18.38
N PHE A 305 12.31 0.27 18.99
CA PHE A 305 13.00 1.34 18.27
C PHE A 305 14.07 0.81 17.31
N ALA A 306 14.98 -0.04 17.80
CA ALA A 306 16.07 -0.60 17.00
C ALA A 306 15.55 -1.46 15.83
N SER A 307 14.48 -2.24 16.05
CA SER A 307 13.88 -3.05 14.99
C SER A 307 13.29 -2.22 13.84
N ARG A 308 12.94 -0.95 14.10
CA ARG A 308 12.28 -0.07 13.12
C ARG A 308 13.23 0.82 12.33
N LEU A 309 14.43 1.08 12.83
CA LEU A 309 15.38 1.95 12.13
C LEU A 309 15.79 1.43 10.73
N PRO A 310 16.12 0.14 10.52
CA PRO A 310 16.52 -0.34 9.20
C PRO A 310 15.41 -0.22 8.15
N MET A 311 14.14 -0.28 8.58
CA MET A 311 12.99 -0.19 7.68
C MET A 311 12.89 1.14 6.95
N ARG A 312 13.54 2.20 7.45
CA ARG A 312 13.61 3.50 6.76
C ARG A 312 14.16 3.37 5.35
N ALA A 313 15.13 2.47 5.14
CA ALA A 313 15.72 2.24 3.82
C ALA A 313 14.68 1.79 2.78
N ILE A 314 13.54 1.22 3.21
CA ILE A 314 12.50 0.75 2.29
C ILE A 314 11.91 1.91 1.47
N GLY A 315 11.80 3.12 2.01
CA GLY A 315 11.31 4.28 1.26
C GLY A 315 12.36 5.13 0.57
N GLN A 316 13.64 4.75 0.59
CA GLN A 316 14.75 5.63 0.16
C GLN A 316 15.45 5.09 -1.09
N HIS A 317 16.04 5.95 -1.90
CA HIS A 317 16.83 5.57 -3.08
C HIS A 317 16.02 4.71 -4.07
N ILE A 318 14.79 5.11 -4.38
CA ILE A 318 13.97 4.42 -5.39
C ILE A 318 14.23 5.07 -6.75
N PRO A 319 14.68 4.31 -7.77
CA PRO A 319 14.93 4.87 -9.10
C PRO A 319 13.68 5.52 -9.70
N ILE A 320 13.82 6.73 -10.27
CA ILE A 320 12.70 7.46 -10.90
C ILE A 320 12.03 6.64 -12.00
N ALA A 321 12.81 5.86 -12.77
CA ALA A 321 12.25 4.99 -13.82
C ALA A 321 11.24 3.98 -13.27
N ASP A 322 11.50 3.43 -12.08
CA ASP A 322 10.62 2.46 -11.43
C ASP A 322 9.40 3.14 -10.78
N VAL A 323 9.58 4.36 -10.26
CA VAL A 323 8.47 5.20 -9.78
C VAL A 323 7.50 5.53 -10.93
N ARG A 324 8.02 5.95 -12.08
CA ARG A 324 7.22 6.21 -13.29
C ARG A 324 6.50 4.96 -13.77
N TRP A 325 7.17 3.80 -13.76
CA TRP A 325 6.58 2.54 -14.18
C TRP A 325 5.35 2.18 -13.35
N ILE A 326 5.44 2.23 -12.01
CA ILE A 326 4.28 1.91 -11.17
C ILE A 326 3.22 3.03 -11.23
N ALA A 327 3.62 4.30 -11.40
CA ALA A 327 2.69 5.41 -11.60
C ALA A 327 1.80 5.20 -12.83
N GLN A 328 2.37 4.73 -13.95
CA GLN A 328 1.61 4.42 -15.18
C GLN A 328 0.58 3.31 -14.98
N ILE A 329 0.84 2.35 -14.09
CA ILE A 329 -0.14 1.32 -13.72
C ILE A 329 -1.25 1.96 -12.88
N LEU A 330 -0.88 2.73 -11.85
CA LEU A 330 -1.81 3.32 -10.90
C LEU A 330 -2.71 4.40 -11.50
N HIS A 331 -2.20 5.20 -12.44
CA HIS A 331 -2.97 6.27 -13.11
C HIS A 331 -4.15 5.73 -13.92
N GLN A 332 -4.16 4.43 -14.24
CA GLN A 332 -5.30 3.80 -14.89
C GLN A 332 -6.50 3.61 -13.95
N LEU A 333 -6.31 3.71 -12.63
CA LEU A 333 -7.40 3.67 -11.67
C LEU A 333 -8.17 4.99 -11.68
N SER A 334 -9.48 4.90 -11.87
CA SER A 334 -10.37 6.04 -11.66
C SER A 334 -10.54 6.33 -10.16
N VAL A 335 -10.87 7.59 -9.84
CA VAL A 335 -11.26 7.98 -8.48
C VAL A 335 -12.43 7.14 -7.96
N GLU A 336 -13.36 6.71 -8.82
CA GLU A 336 -14.48 5.84 -8.42
C GLU A 336 -14.01 4.44 -8.02
N GLN A 337 -13.04 3.86 -8.73
CA GLN A 337 -12.43 2.60 -8.29
C GLN A 337 -11.71 2.76 -6.95
N LEU A 338 -11.06 3.90 -6.69
CA LEU A 338 -10.46 4.18 -5.39
C LEU A 338 -11.54 4.32 -4.30
N ARG A 339 -12.62 5.07 -4.56
CA ARG A 339 -13.79 5.15 -3.67
C ARG A 339 -14.35 3.77 -3.36
N ASP A 340 -14.46 2.90 -4.36
CA ASP A 340 -14.95 1.53 -4.21
C ASP A 340 -14.16 0.69 -3.21
N ALA A 341 -12.83 0.83 -3.20
CA ALA A 341 -12.00 0.15 -2.22
C ALA A 341 -12.38 0.57 -0.79
N PHE A 342 -12.55 1.87 -0.54
CA PHE A 342 -12.94 2.40 0.78
C PHE A 342 -14.41 2.08 1.13
N ARG A 343 -15.34 2.17 0.17
CA ARG A 343 -16.76 1.84 0.38
C ARG A 343 -16.93 0.41 0.87
N ALA A 344 -16.25 -0.52 0.20
CA ALA A 344 -16.31 -1.92 0.56
C ALA A 344 -15.60 -2.25 1.88
N ALA A 345 -14.64 -1.43 2.31
CA ALA A 345 -14.07 -1.47 3.66
C ALA A 345 -14.98 -0.81 4.73
N GLY A 346 -16.21 -0.43 4.36
CA GLY A 346 -17.23 0.04 5.29
C GLY A 346 -17.03 1.46 5.81
N TYR A 347 -16.13 2.25 5.21
CA TYR A 347 -15.97 3.67 5.55
C TYR A 347 -17.23 4.48 5.22
N ASP A 348 -17.52 5.50 6.03
CA ASP A 348 -18.57 6.48 5.74
C ASP A 348 -18.22 7.35 4.54
N LYS A 349 -19.24 7.92 3.89
CA LYS A 349 -19.11 8.63 2.61
C LYS A 349 -18.01 9.71 2.64
N ASP A 350 -17.95 10.53 3.67
CA ASP A 350 -16.98 11.63 3.73
C ASP A 350 -15.54 11.11 3.91
N LEU A 351 -15.37 10.00 4.63
CA LEU A 351 -14.08 9.32 4.75
C LEU A 351 -13.67 8.66 3.43
N VAL A 352 -14.61 8.01 2.74
CA VAL A 352 -14.40 7.44 1.40
C VAL A 352 -13.88 8.50 0.44
N ASP A 353 -14.56 9.63 0.35
CA ASP A 353 -14.17 10.75 -0.52
C ASP A 353 -12.81 11.32 -0.11
N GLY A 354 -12.61 11.56 1.19
CA GLY A 354 -11.38 12.10 1.72
C GLY A 354 -10.16 11.23 1.42
N PHE A 355 -10.24 9.93 1.70
CA PHE A 355 -9.14 9.01 1.48
C PHE A 355 -8.87 8.79 -0.02
N ALA A 356 -9.89 8.54 -0.82
CA ALA A 356 -9.74 8.32 -2.26
C ALA A 356 -9.04 9.51 -2.94
N ASN A 357 -9.45 10.74 -2.58
CA ASN A 357 -8.83 11.96 -3.10
C ASN A 357 -7.35 12.10 -2.69
N ILE A 358 -6.96 11.66 -1.49
CA ILE A 358 -5.54 11.69 -1.09
C ILE A 358 -4.74 10.66 -1.88
N VAL A 359 -5.27 9.45 -2.07
CA VAL A 359 -4.60 8.40 -2.86
C VAL A 359 -4.42 8.87 -4.30
N GLU A 360 -5.47 9.42 -4.93
CA GLU A 360 -5.41 10.01 -6.27
C GLU A 360 -4.34 11.10 -6.37
N ARG A 361 -4.32 12.06 -5.42
CA ARG A 361 -3.30 13.12 -5.40
C ARG A 361 -1.88 12.57 -5.29
N ARG A 362 -1.68 11.53 -4.48
CA ARG A 362 -0.36 10.89 -4.36
C ARG A 362 0.03 10.17 -5.64
N ILE A 363 -0.88 9.49 -6.31
CA ILE A 363 -0.65 8.88 -7.62
C ILE A 363 -0.25 9.97 -8.64
N ALA A 364 -0.98 11.08 -8.71
CA ALA A 364 -0.65 12.20 -9.59
C ALA A 364 0.71 12.84 -9.25
N GLN A 365 1.11 12.85 -7.97
CA GLN A 365 2.43 13.32 -7.57
C GLN A 365 3.56 12.41 -8.07
N LEU A 366 3.33 11.10 -8.22
CA LEU A 366 4.33 10.18 -8.77
C LEU A 366 4.68 10.48 -10.23
N GLU A 367 3.73 11.05 -10.99
CA GLU A 367 3.91 11.39 -12.41
C GLU A 367 4.79 12.63 -12.64
N GLN A 368 5.11 13.35 -11.56
CA GLN A 368 5.99 14.52 -11.61
C GLN A 368 7.47 14.12 -11.66
N PHE A 369 7.78 12.87 -11.31
CA PHE A 369 9.12 12.31 -11.42
C PHE A 369 9.34 11.79 -12.81
#